data_AF-A0A2E1KLM2-F1
#
_entry.id   AF-A0A2E1KLM2-F1
#
_cell.length_a   1.000
_cell.length_b   1.000
_cell.length_c   1.000
_cell.angle_alpha   90.00
_cell.angle_beta   90.00
_cell.angle_gamma   90.00
#
_symmetry.space_group_name_H-M   'P 1'
#
loop_
_entity.id
_entity.type
_entity.pdbx_description
1 polymer ?
#
loop_
_entity_poly.entity_id
_entity_poly.type
_entity_poly.pdbx_seq_one_letter_code
_entity_poly.pdbx_strand_id
1 'polypeptide(L)'
;MIPTVVPYPSPLLAFGLADAVPWRLGLLCCAIVLGTSLLFQGWRAARGTTLTAVWGWGLLSFWCLALIEAVAWAAGGDRATAVHDALQYVAAVTTFCPMLAQLGAKRPQVQVWPLVVVSLWVVLCLPAAEFLLLRQGALMEMSQARRWFLTVLMLVGCCNNLPNRFWPSVVLLVFAQFLLLHLHLPGGIPRFPVEAPTLWALFAIAAASLLQIVGWPKTKERTAADRIWFDFRNAYGALWALRLAQRVNEDSAQDAGGIRLTWSGFQSGDDRQIGSPDPEDPSVRRFQSLLTRFVSAHWIASRITDSTDARAASAR
;
A
#
# COMPACT_ATOMS: atom_id res chain seq x y z
N MET A 1 40.77 41.05 -24.16
CA MET A 1 41.16 40.13 -23.09
C MET A 1 40.46 40.58 -21.82
N ILE A 2 39.50 39.80 -21.34
CA ILE A 2 38.71 40.07 -20.12
C ILE A 2 39.20 39.05 -19.07
N PRO A 3 39.62 39.47 -17.87
CA PRO A 3 40.08 38.53 -16.85
C PRO A 3 38.89 37.74 -16.29
N THR A 4 38.97 36.42 -16.39
CA THR A 4 38.04 35.48 -15.75
C THR A 4 38.28 35.49 -14.25
N VAL A 5 37.37 36.12 -13.50
CA VAL A 5 37.33 36.06 -12.03
C VAL A 5 36.93 34.64 -11.64
N VAL A 6 37.88 33.88 -11.09
CA VAL A 6 37.62 32.58 -10.46
C VAL A 6 36.96 32.84 -9.11
N PRO A 7 35.71 32.40 -8.86
CA PRO A 7 35.11 32.54 -7.54
C PRO A 7 35.82 31.59 -6.56
N TYR A 8 36.43 32.15 -5.52
CA TYR A 8 36.92 31.37 -4.38
C TYR A 8 35.75 30.66 -3.70
N PRO A 9 35.84 29.36 -3.39
CA PRO A 9 34.86 28.71 -2.53
C PRO A 9 34.94 29.33 -1.15
N SER A 10 33.84 29.92 -0.70
CA SER A 10 33.69 30.49 0.64
C SER A 10 33.87 29.39 1.69
N PRO A 11 34.83 29.49 2.63
CA PRO A 11 35.07 28.48 3.66
C PRO A 11 33.95 28.33 4.71
N LEU A 12 32.85 29.10 4.58
CA LEU A 12 31.72 29.09 5.50
C LEU A 12 30.65 28.01 5.20
N LEU A 13 30.78 27.26 4.10
CA LEU A 13 29.97 26.06 3.82
C LEU A 13 30.71 24.75 4.14
N ALA A 14 31.88 24.82 4.77
CA ALA A 14 32.58 23.66 5.34
C ALA A 14 32.11 23.34 6.78
N PHE A 15 30.90 23.80 7.17
CA PHE A 15 30.22 23.31 8.36
C PHE A 15 29.74 21.87 8.11
N GLY A 16 30.63 20.92 8.41
CA GLY A 16 30.26 19.71 9.14
C GLY A 16 29.56 18.58 8.38
N LEU A 17 30.06 18.14 7.22
CA LEU A 17 29.68 16.81 6.70
C LEU A 17 30.02 15.67 7.69
N ALA A 18 30.96 15.88 8.61
CA ALA A 18 31.30 14.94 9.68
C ALA A 18 30.20 14.85 10.78
N ASP A 19 29.45 15.93 11.04
CA ASP A 19 28.37 15.94 12.04
C ASP A 19 27.02 15.48 11.45
N ALA A 20 26.94 15.31 10.13
CA ALA A 20 25.72 14.88 9.44
C ALA A 20 25.52 13.35 9.39
N VAL A 21 26.56 12.57 9.71
CA VAL A 21 26.53 11.10 9.65
C VAL A 21 25.69 10.44 10.75
N PRO A 22 25.74 10.86 12.04
CA PRO A 22 25.05 10.14 13.11
C PRO A 22 23.52 10.25 13.05
N TRP A 23 22.97 11.38 12.59
CA TRP A 23 21.51 11.55 12.56
C TRP A 23 20.84 10.70 11.48
N ARG A 24 21.46 10.51 10.30
CA ARG A 24 20.92 9.67 9.23
C ARG A 24 20.81 8.21 9.67
N LEU A 25 21.85 7.68 10.32
CA LEU A 25 21.81 6.33 10.87
C LEU A 25 20.73 6.19 11.93
N GLY A 26 20.62 7.17 12.86
CA GLY A 26 19.56 7.19 13.87
C GLY A 26 18.16 7.18 13.26
N LEU A 27 17.93 7.99 12.22
CA LEU A 27 16.67 8.02 11.47
C LEU A 27 16.39 6.70 10.74
N LEU A 28 17.40 6.09 10.11
CA LEU A 28 17.26 4.80 9.44
C LEU A 28 16.89 3.70 10.45
N CYS A 29 17.60 3.62 11.57
CA CYS A 29 17.29 2.66 12.64
C CYS A 29 15.87 2.88 13.18
N CYS A 30 15.46 4.14 13.41
CA CYS A 30 14.12 4.49 13.84
C CYS A 30 13.06 4.05 12.81
N ALA A 31 13.27 4.35 11.53
CA ALA A 31 12.40 3.94 10.44
C ALA A 31 12.27 2.41 10.38
N ILE A 32 13.38 1.67 10.46
CA ILE A 32 13.40 0.20 10.44
C ILE A 32 12.60 -0.38 11.61
N VAL A 33 12.88 0.06 12.84
CA VAL A 33 12.21 -0.46 14.04
C VAL A 33 10.71 -0.15 13.99
N LEU A 34 10.35 1.10 13.70
CA LEU A 34 8.95 1.53 13.63
C LEU A 34 8.20 0.83 12.49
N GLY A 35 8.73 0.91 11.27
CA GLY A 35 8.11 0.33 10.08
C GLY A 35 7.95 -1.18 10.17
N THR A 36 8.96 -1.90 10.65
CA THR A 36 8.88 -3.35 10.88
C THR A 36 7.81 -3.69 11.91
N SER A 37 7.78 -2.99 13.04
CA SER A 37 6.81 -3.23 14.11
C SER A 37 5.37 -3.02 13.63
N LEU A 38 5.13 -1.92 12.91
CA LEU A 38 3.81 -1.60 12.36
C LEU A 38 3.38 -2.62 11.30
N LEU A 39 4.23 -2.91 10.30
CA LEU A 39 3.90 -3.88 9.25
C LEU A 39 3.66 -5.28 9.82
N PHE A 40 4.42 -5.67 10.85
CA PHE A 40 4.23 -6.94 11.53
C PHE A 40 2.94 -6.99 12.35
N GLN A 41 2.56 -5.89 12.98
CA GLN A 41 1.26 -5.76 13.65
C GLN A 41 0.10 -5.85 12.63
N GLY A 42 0.22 -5.17 11.48
CA GLY A 42 -0.76 -5.26 10.40
C GLY A 42 -0.86 -6.68 9.83
N TRP A 43 0.27 -7.37 9.67
CA TRP A 43 0.29 -8.78 9.26
C TRP A 43 -0.43 -9.69 10.26
N ARG A 44 -0.21 -9.48 11.56
CA ARG A 44 -0.95 -10.19 12.63
C ARG A 44 -2.45 -9.90 12.57
N ALA A 45 -2.84 -8.65 12.38
CA ALA A 45 -4.25 -8.25 12.24
C ALA A 45 -4.92 -8.82 10.98
N ALA A 46 -4.13 -9.07 9.92
CA ALA A 46 -4.61 -9.71 8.69
C ALA A 46 -4.75 -11.24 8.79
N ARG A 47 -4.34 -11.87 9.90
CA ARG A 47 -4.52 -13.33 10.09
C ARG A 47 -6.00 -13.69 9.99
N GLY A 48 -6.27 -14.80 9.31
CA GLY A 48 -7.64 -15.22 9.01
C GLY A 48 -8.28 -14.50 7.82
N THR A 49 -7.54 -13.68 7.08
CA THR A 49 -7.95 -13.09 5.79
C THR A 49 -7.02 -13.56 4.67
N THR A 50 -7.44 -13.40 3.42
CA THR A 50 -6.57 -13.59 2.24
C THR A 50 -5.54 -12.47 2.04
N LEU A 51 -5.56 -11.42 2.86
CA LEU A 51 -4.63 -10.29 2.76
C LEU A 51 -3.28 -10.54 3.46
N THR A 52 -3.08 -11.71 4.08
CA THR A 52 -1.79 -12.06 4.69
C THR A 52 -0.63 -11.96 3.70
N ALA A 53 -0.85 -12.32 2.44
CA ALA A 53 0.14 -12.18 1.37
C ALA A 53 0.46 -10.70 1.06
N VAL A 54 -0.54 -9.81 1.10
CA VAL A 54 -0.36 -8.36 0.87
C VAL A 54 0.61 -7.78 1.90
N TRP A 55 0.40 -8.08 3.18
CA TRP A 55 1.28 -7.65 4.25
C TRP A 55 2.65 -8.32 4.21
N GLY A 56 2.73 -9.60 3.81
CA GLY A 56 4.00 -10.29 3.59
C GLY A 56 4.85 -9.62 2.51
N TRP A 57 4.25 -9.28 1.37
CA TRP A 57 4.92 -8.49 0.33
C TRP A 57 5.27 -7.10 0.84
N GLY A 58 4.41 -6.45 1.64
CA GLY A 58 4.70 -5.11 2.19
C GLY A 58 5.92 -5.11 3.09
N LEU A 59 6.05 -6.14 3.93
CA LEU A 59 7.23 -6.35 4.78
C LEU A 59 8.48 -6.61 3.93
N LEU A 60 8.37 -7.44 2.88
CA LEU A 60 9.49 -7.69 1.97
C LEU A 60 9.95 -6.39 1.27
N SER A 61 9.03 -5.63 0.67
CA SER A 61 9.35 -4.36 0.00
C SER A 61 10.05 -3.39 0.97
N PHE A 62 9.55 -3.27 2.19
CA PHE A 62 10.11 -2.41 3.22
C PHE A 62 11.55 -2.82 3.57
N TRP A 63 11.79 -4.11 3.79
CA TRP A 63 13.13 -4.62 4.11
C TRP A 63 14.11 -4.52 2.94
N CYS A 64 13.66 -4.73 1.70
CA CYS A 64 14.49 -4.48 0.52
C CYS A 64 14.99 -3.02 0.49
N LEU A 65 14.09 -2.06 0.69
CA LEU A 65 14.46 -0.63 0.73
C LEU A 65 15.40 -0.30 1.89
N ALA A 66 15.09 -0.79 3.09
CA ALA A 66 15.91 -0.58 4.28
C ALA A 66 17.32 -1.16 4.14
N LEU A 67 17.45 -2.35 3.55
CA LEU A 67 18.74 -2.99 3.32
C LEU A 67 19.57 -2.21 2.31
N ILE A 68 18.97 -1.75 1.21
CA ILE A 68 19.69 -0.93 0.20
C ILE A 68 20.18 0.38 0.81
N GLU A 69 19.36 1.04 1.62
CA GLU A 69 19.77 2.27 2.32
C GLU A 69 20.89 2.01 3.34
N ALA A 70 20.81 0.92 4.11
CA ALA A 70 21.83 0.54 5.07
C ALA A 70 23.18 0.22 4.39
N VAL A 71 23.15 -0.48 3.25
CA VAL A 71 24.34 -0.80 2.47
C VAL A 71 24.95 0.46 1.86
N ALA A 72 24.14 1.38 1.32
CA ALA A 72 24.62 2.67 0.81
C ALA A 72 25.33 3.49 1.90
N TRP A 73 24.75 3.53 3.10
CA TRP A 73 25.34 4.20 4.24
C TRP A 73 26.66 3.54 4.66
N ALA A 74 26.69 2.21 4.79
CA ALA A 74 27.90 1.47 5.17
C ALA A 74 29.04 1.60 4.14
N ALA A 75 28.71 1.81 2.86
CA ALA A 75 29.67 2.05 1.79
C ALA A 75 30.23 3.49 1.75
N GLY A 76 29.85 4.34 2.72
CA GLY A 76 30.35 5.72 2.83
C GLY A 76 29.59 6.74 1.99
N GLY A 77 28.37 6.43 1.53
CA GLY A 77 27.45 7.39 0.89
C GLY A 77 27.82 7.89 -0.51
N ASP A 78 29.11 7.89 -0.88
CA ASP A 78 29.63 8.63 -2.04
C ASP A 78 29.91 7.77 -3.28
N ARG A 79 29.54 6.49 -3.27
CA ARG A 79 29.66 5.62 -4.46
C ARG A 79 28.30 5.11 -4.93
N ALA A 80 27.61 5.97 -5.69
CA ALA A 80 26.58 5.53 -6.63
C ALA A 80 27.24 4.63 -7.70
N THR A 81 27.35 3.35 -7.39
CA THR A 81 27.77 2.35 -8.38
C THR A 81 26.58 2.00 -9.26
N ALA A 82 26.82 1.64 -10.51
CA ALA A 82 25.80 1.07 -11.40
C ALA A 82 25.03 -0.08 -10.70
N VAL A 83 25.71 -0.87 -9.88
CA VAL A 83 25.10 -1.94 -9.08
C VAL A 83 24.10 -1.39 -8.06
N HIS A 84 24.45 -0.30 -7.37
CA HIS A 84 23.57 0.33 -6.40
C HIS A 84 22.28 0.84 -7.05
N ASP A 85 22.38 1.56 -8.18
CA ASP A 85 21.21 2.09 -8.88
C ASP A 85 20.25 0.98 -9.35
N ALA A 86 20.81 -0.11 -9.87
CA ALA A 86 20.04 -1.28 -10.29
C ALA A 86 19.32 -1.94 -9.11
N LEU A 87 20.02 -2.13 -7.99
CA LEU A 87 19.45 -2.71 -6.78
C LEU A 87 18.40 -1.80 -6.13
N GLN A 88 18.61 -0.49 -6.13
CA GLN A 88 17.63 0.49 -5.66
C GLN A 88 16.36 0.44 -6.52
N TYR A 89 16.50 0.33 -7.84
CA TYR A 89 15.35 0.14 -8.73
C TYR A 89 14.60 -1.16 -8.43
N VAL A 90 15.30 -2.29 -8.24
CA VAL A 90 14.69 -3.58 -7.87
C VAL A 90 13.93 -3.47 -6.54
N ALA A 91 14.52 -2.83 -5.53
CA ALA A 91 13.86 -2.59 -4.25
C ALA A 91 12.62 -1.69 -4.42
N ALA A 92 12.72 -0.64 -5.24
CA ALA A 92 11.61 0.26 -5.53
C ALA A 92 10.44 -0.43 -6.23
N VAL A 93 10.67 -1.24 -7.28
CA VAL A 93 9.58 -1.94 -7.97
C VAL A 93 8.93 -3.04 -7.11
N THR A 94 9.63 -3.53 -6.08
CA THR A 94 9.05 -4.47 -5.10
C THR A 94 7.89 -3.81 -4.33
N THR A 95 7.80 -2.48 -4.26
CA THR A 95 6.68 -1.77 -3.62
C THR A 95 5.34 -1.90 -4.38
N PHE A 96 5.34 -2.40 -5.62
CA PHE A 96 4.10 -2.72 -6.35
C PHE A 96 3.51 -4.08 -5.94
N CYS A 97 4.33 -5.01 -5.43
CA CYS A 97 3.91 -6.36 -5.08
C CYS A 97 2.74 -6.43 -4.08
N PRO A 98 2.68 -5.61 -3.00
CA PRO A 98 1.53 -5.61 -2.09
C PRO A 98 0.23 -5.23 -2.80
N MET A 99 0.26 -4.20 -3.65
CA MET A 99 -0.91 -3.75 -4.40
C MET A 99 -1.40 -4.84 -5.36
N LEU A 100 -0.47 -5.47 -6.07
CA LEU A 100 -0.78 -6.58 -6.98
C LEU A 100 -1.34 -7.78 -6.23
N ALA A 101 -0.76 -8.13 -5.08
CA ALA A 101 -1.27 -9.20 -4.21
C ALA A 101 -2.71 -8.92 -3.74
N GLN A 102 -3.07 -7.65 -3.48
CA GLN A 102 -4.41 -7.25 -3.05
C GLN A 102 -5.46 -7.53 -4.14
N LEU A 103 -5.12 -7.30 -5.41
CA LEU A 103 -6.04 -7.50 -6.54
C LEU A 103 -6.48 -8.96 -6.71
N GLY A 104 -5.69 -9.94 -6.28
CA GLY A 104 -6.02 -11.36 -6.34
C GLY A 104 -6.33 -12.02 -5.00
N ALA A 105 -6.61 -11.23 -3.96
CA ALA A 105 -6.86 -11.73 -2.61
C ALA A 105 -8.24 -12.41 -2.46
N LYS A 106 -8.56 -13.40 -3.29
CA LYS A 106 -9.83 -14.17 -3.26
C LYS A 106 -9.54 -15.67 -3.29
N ARG A 107 -10.31 -16.49 -2.56
CA ARG A 107 -10.22 -17.97 -2.65
C ARG A 107 -11.04 -18.50 -3.85
N PRO A 108 -10.56 -19.55 -4.56
CA PRO A 108 -9.29 -20.27 -4.40
C PRO A 108 -8.08 -19.60 -5.07
N GLN A 109 -8.30 -18.50 -5.80
CA GLN A 109 -7.29 -17.78 -6.59
C GLN A 109 -6.02 -17.42 -5.79
N VAL A 110 -6.12 -17.23 -4.48
CA VAL A 110 -5.01 -16.97 -3.55
C VAL A 110 -3.87 -18.00 -3.62
N GLN A 111 -4.11 -19.23 -4.10
CA GLN A 111 -3.05 -20.24 -4.26
C GLN A 111 -2.17 -19.99 -5.49
N VAL A 112 -2.75 -19.55 -6.60
CA VAL A 112 -2.04 -19.33 -7.88
C VAL A 112 -1.57 -17.88 -8.01
N TRP A 113 -2.29 -16.94 -7.39
CA TRP A 113 -2.00 -15.52 -7.51
C TRP A 113 -0.57 -15.10 -7.11
N PRO A 114 0.07 -15.66 -6.06
CA PRO A 114 1.46 -15.34 -5.74
C PRO A 114 2.41 -15.59 -6.91
N LEU A 115 2.15 -16.60 -7.75
CA LEU A 115 2.93 -16.87 -8.96
C LEU A 115 2.79 -15.73 -9.97
N VAL A 116 1.59 -15.15 -10.12
CA VAL A 116 1.34 -13.98 -10.98
C VAL A 116 2.06 -12.74 -10.45
N VAL A 117 2.07 -12.54 -9.12
CA VAL A 117 2.79 -11.41 -8.50
C VAL A 117 4.30 -11.56 -8.71
N VAL A 118 4.85 -12.75 -8.51
CA VAL A 118 6.28 -13.04 -8.71
C VAL A 118 6.65 -12.89 -10.18
N SER A 119 5.86 -13.42 -11.11
CA SER A 119 6.18 -13.31 -12.54
C SER A 119 6.16 -11.86 -13.02
N LEU A 120 5.18 -11.07 -12.58
CA LEU A 120 5.15 -9.64 -12.88
C LEU A 120 6.33 -8.91 -12.23
N TRP A 121 6.69 -9.23 -10.98
CA TRP A 121 7.87 -8.65 -10.33
C TRP A 121 9.18 -8.96 -11.08
N VAL A 122 9.35 -10.19 -11.57
CA VAL A 122 10.50 -10.57 -12.42
C VAL A 122 10.53 -9.74 -13.70
N VAL A 123 9.38 -9.55 -14.37
CA VAL A 123 9.29 -8.69 -15.56
C VAL A 123 9.67 -7.24 -15.23
N LEU A 124 9.26 -6.74 -14.06
CA LEU A 124 9.63 -5.41 -13.59
C LEU A 124 11.13 -5.30 -13.27
N CYS A 125 11.79 -6.37 -12.83
CA CYS A 125 13.23 -6.38 -12.53
C CYS A 125 14.11 -6.54 -13.77
N LEU A 126 13.53 -6.95 -14.92
CA LEU A 126 14.27 -7.18 -16.15
C LEU A 126 15.17 -6.01 -16.60
N PRO A 127 14.76 -4.73 -16.53
CA PRO A 127 15.63 -3.61 -16.93
C PRO A 127 16.92 -3.53 -16.10
N ALA A 128 16.82 -3.78 -14.78
CA ALA A 128 17.99 -3.81 -13.92
C ALA A 128 18.88 -5.03 -14.21
N ALA A 129 18.28 -6.19 -14.51
CA ALA A 129 19.04 -7.37 -14.91
C ALA A 129 19.78 -7.17 -16.24
N GLU A 130 19.10 -6.62 -17.26
CA GLU A 130 19.70 -6.25 -18.56
C GLU A 130 20.87 -5.29 -18.37
N PHE A 131 20.69 -4.29 -17.50
CA PHE A 131 21.72 -3.30 -17.19
C PHE A 131 22.97 -3.91 -16.56
N LEU A 132 22.79 -4.75 -15.53
CA LEU A 132 23.90 -5.40 -14.81
C LEU A 132 24.66 -6.41 -15.68
N LEU A 133 23.95 -7.14 -16.55
CA LEU A 133 24.53 -8.21 -17.36
C LEU A 133 25.16 -7.71 -18.66
N LEU A 134 24.54 -6.72 -19.32
CA LEU A 134 24.90 -6.35 -20.70
C LEU A 134 25.58 -4.97 -20.82
N ARG A 135 25.38 -4.07 -19.86
CA ARG A 135 25.76 -2.65 -19.99
C ARG A 135 26.51 -2.12 -18.77
N GLN A 136 27.56 -2.83 -18.35
CA GLN A 136 28.44 -2.38 -17.28
C GLN A 136 29.06 -1.01 -17.65
N GLY A 137 28.61 0.06 -16.97
CA GLY A 137 29.14 1.41 -17.13
C GLY A 137 28.27 2.39 -17.96
N ALA A 138 27.16 1.96 -18.55
CA ALA A 138 26.19 2.89 -19.15
C ALA A 138 25.26 3.50 -18.08
N LEU A 139 24.43 4.48 -18.46
CA LEU A 139 23.28 4.87 -17.65
C LEU A 139 22.13 3.87 -17.88
N MET A 140 21.35 3.57 -16.84
CA MET A 140 20.21 2.66 -16.97
C MET A 140 19.08 3.31 -17.78
N GLU A 141 19.09 3.10 -19.08
CA GLU A 141 18.07 3.62 -19.99
C GLU A 141 16.84 2.70 -20.01
N MET A 142 15.72 3.20 -19.50
CA MET A 142 14.45 2.48 -19.57
C MET A 142 13.60 2.96 -20.74
N SER A 143 13.05 2.01 -21.52
CA SER A 143 12.17 2.30 -22.66
C SER A 143 10.91 3.06 -22.22
N GLN A 144 10.38 3.91 -23.10
CA GLN A 144 9.23 4.76 -22.79
C GLN A 144 7.99 3.95 -22.38
N ALA A 145 7.76 2.79 -23.03
CA ALA A 145 6.66 1.89 -22.70
C ALA A 145 6.75 1.37 -21.25
N ARG A 146 7.94 0.96 -20.79
CA ARG A 146 8.16 0.51 -19.41
C ARG A 146 7.91 1.64 -18.40
N ARG A 147 8.29 2.89 -18.73
CA ARG A 147 8.03 4.05 -17.84
C ARG A 147 6.54 4.29 -17.64
N TRP A 148 5.78 4.27 -18.74
CA TRP A 148 4.32 4.38 -18.68
C TRP A 148 3.68 3.20 -17.95
N PHE A 149 4.21 1.99 -18.12
CA PHE A 149 3.73 0.81 -17.39
C PHE A 149 3.83 1.00 -15.87
N LEU A 150 4.95 1.51 -15.35
CA LEU A 150 5.10 1.83 -13.92
C LEU A 150 4.09 2.87 -13.45
N THR A 151 3.86 3.92 -14.25
CA THR A 151 2.83 4.93 -13.96
C THR A 151 1.44 4.31 -13.87
N VAL A 152 1.09 3.44 -14.81
CA VAL A 152 -0.21 2.75 -14.81
C VAL A 152 -0.35 1.86 -13.57
N LEU A 153 0.68 1.12 -13.17
CA LEU A 153 0.64 0.31 -11.94
C LEU A 153 0.38 1.17 -10.69
N MET A 154 1.05 2.31 -10.58
CA MET A 154 0.85 3.27 -9.48
C MET A 154 -0.59 3.80 -9.47
N LEU A 155 -1.13 4.16 -10.64
CA LEU A 155 -2.51 4.64 -10.79
C LEU A 155 -3.54 3.56 -10.47
N VAL A 156 -3.34 2.32 -10.92
CA VAL A 156 -4.24 1.20 -10.62
C VAL A 156 -4.35 0.98 -9.12
N GLY A 157 -3.22 0.95 -8.41
CA GLY A 157 -3.23 0.78 -6.97
C GLY A 157 -3.79 1.99 -6.21
N CYS A 158 -3.59 3.20 -6.73
CA CYS A 158 -4.22 4.42 -6.25
C CYS A 158 -5.74 4.35 -6.41
N CYS A 159 -6.25 4.18 -7.63
CA CYS A 159 -7.69 4.11 -7.92
C CYS A 159 -8.41 2.99 -7.16
N ASN A 160 -7.73 1.86 -6.88
CA ASN A 160 -8.32 0.78 -6.10
C ASN A 160 -8.53 1.16 -4.63
N ASN A 161 -7.69 2.01 -4.04
CA ASN A 161 -7.71 2.29 -2.60
C ASN A 161 -8.11 3.73 -2.24
N LEU A 162 -8.05 4.68 -3.19
CA LEU A 162 -8.41 6.08 -3.00
C LEU A 162 -9.88 6.28 -2.58
N PRO A 163 -10.86 5.51 -3.08
CA PRO A 163 -12.25 5.63 -2.64
C PRO A 163 -12.49 5.20 -1.18
N ASN A 164 -11.49 4.57 -0.53
CA ASN A 164 -11.63 4.02 0.81
C ASN A 164 -11.33 5.09 1.88
N ARG A 165 -11.73 4.75 3.11
CA ARG A 165 -11.41 5.55 4.31
C ARG A 165 -9.91 5.83 4.46
N PHE A 166 -9.07 4.87 4.08
CA PHE A 166 -7.61 4.97 4.20
C PHE A 166 -6.93 5.73 3.05
N TRP A 167 -7.65 6.57 2.30
CA TRP A 167 -7.07 7.40 1.24
C TRP A 167 -5.81 8.17 1.66
N PRO A 168 -5.64 8.69 2.90
CA PRO A 168 -4.41 9.39 3.28
C PRO A 168 -3.21 8.44 3.30
N SER A 169 -3.42 7.18 3.70
CA SER A 169 -2.36 6.16 3.65
C SER A 169 -1.97 5.85 2.20
N VAL A 170 -2.94 5.84 1.29
CA VAL A 170 -2.71 5.61 -0.14
C VAL A 170 -1.88 6.75 -0.74
N VAL A 171 -2.20 8.00 -0.39
CA VAL A 171 -1.42 9.17 -0.85
C VAL A 171 0.03 9.08 -0.38
N LEU A 172 0.28 8.70 0.88
CA LEU A 172 1.64 8.49 1.39
C LEU A 172 2.38 7.36 0.66
N LEU A 173 1.71 6.25 0.36
CA LEU A 173 2.31 5.13 -0.38
C LEU A 173 2.63 5.50 -1.83
N VAL A 174 1.73 6.21 -2.52
CA VAL A 174 1.96 6.74 -3.87
C VAL A 174 3.09 7.76 -3.87
N PHE A 175 3.16 8.62 -2.84
CA PHE A 175 4.27 9.56 -2.66
C PHE A 175 5.60 8.82 -2.45
N ALA A 176 5.63 7.78 -1.62
CA ALA A 176 6.81 6.93 -1.45
C ALA A 176 7.26 6.29 -2.77
N GLN A 177 6.32 5.73 -3.54
CA GLN A 177 6.60 5.17 -4.87
C GLN A 177 7.14 6.22 -5.84
N PHE A 178 6.56 7.42 -5.84
CA PHE A 178 7.04 8.53 -6.65
C PHE A 178 8.47 8.93 -6.26
N LEU A 179 8.78 9.10 -4.97
CA LEU A 179 10.14 9.43 -4.50
C LEU A 179 11.17 8.40 -5.01
N LEU A 180 10.83 7.11 -4.92
CA LEU A 180 11.72 6.02 -5.33
C LEU A 180 11.88 5.91 -6.85
N LEU A 181 10.85 6.25 -7.63
CA LEU A 181 10.81 5.97 -9.06
C LEU A 181 10.80 7.22 -9.95
N HIS A 182 10.85 8.44 -9.42
CA HIS A 182 10.65 9.67 -10.20
C HIS A 182 11.56 9.79 -11.45
N LEU A 183 12.80 9.29 -11.41
CA LEU A 183 13.70 9.26 -12.57
C LEU A 183 13.29 8.24 -13.65
N HIS A 184 12.56 7.20 -13.26
CA HIS A 184 12.08 6.12 -14.10
C HIS A 184 10.65 6.36 -14.63
N LEU A 185 10.01 7.46 -14.23
CA LEU A 185 8.68 7.83 -14.70
C LEU A 185 8.76 8.65 -16.02
N PRO A 186 7.66 8.75 -16.79
CA PRO A 186 7.58 9.62 -17.95
C PRO A 186 7.86 11.08 -17.55
N GLY A 187 8.78 11.74 -18.28
CA GLY A 187 9.17 13.12 -17.97
C GLY A 187 10.07 13.28 -16.73
N GLY A 188 10.72 12.19 -16.29
CA GLY A 188 11.53 12.15 -15.08
C GLY A 188 12.34 13.42 -14.82
N ILE A 189 12.09 14.03 -13.67
CA ILE A 189 12.59 15.35 -13.29
C ILE A 189 13.99 15.15 -12.70
N PRO A 190 15.09 15.45 -13.42
CA PRO A 190 16.44 15.11 -12.96
C PRO A 190 16.91 15.95 -11.76
N ARG A 191 16.16 17.01 -11.44
CA ARG A 191 16.50 18.00 -10.41
C ARG A 191 15.49 18.00 -9.26
N PHE A 192 14.89 16.87 -8.92
CA PHE A 192 14.08 16.82 -7.70
C PHE A 192 15.04 16.82 -6.49
N PRO A 193 15.15 17.92 -5.73
CA PRO A 193 16.24 18.09 -4.77
C PRO A 193 15.88 17.42 -3.44
N VAL A 194 15.68 16.11 -3.47
CA VAL A 194 15.43 15.33 -2.27
C VAL A 194 16.69 14.55 -1.92
N GLU A 195 17.33 14.98 -0.84
CA GLU A 195 18.36 14.18 -0.20
C GLU A 195 17.73 12.92 0.41
N ALA A 196 18.34 11.76 0.15
CA ALA A 196 17.93 10.46 0.68
C ALA A 196 16.45 10.09 0.39
N PRO A 197 16.03 9.99 -0.90
CA PRO A 197 14.64 9.70 -1.26
C PRO A 197 14.15 8.36 -0.70
N THR A 198 15.03 7.36 -0.58
CA THR A 198 14.72 6.05 0.01
C THR A 198 14.35 6.17 1.49
N LEU A 199 15.10 6.96 2.27
CA LEU A 199 14.81 7.18 3.68
C LEU A 199 13.44 7.85 3.88
N TRP A 200 13.13 8.89 3.10
CA TRP A 200 11.81 9.53 3.12
C TRP A 200 10.69 8.57 2.70
N ALA A 201 10.93 7.71 1.71
CA ALA A 201 9.98 6.67 1.33
C ALA A 201 9.73 5.67 2.46
N LEU A 202 10.76 5.26 3.22
CA LEU A 202 10.61 4.39 4.40
C LEU A 202 9.73 5.04 5.47
N PHE A 203 9.95 6.33 5.77
CA PHE A 203 9.10 7.08 6.70
C PHE A 203 7.67 7.22 6.19
N ALA A 204 7.47 7.48 4.90
CA ALA A 204 6.14 7.55 4.30
C ALA A 204 5.39 6.20 4.38
N ILE A 205 6.08 5.08 4.14
CA ILE A 205 5.51 3.73 4.30
C ILE A 205 5.18 3.43 5.78
N ALA A 206 6.06 3.80 6.71
CA ALA A 206 5.81 3.64 8.14
C ALA A 206 4.61 4.48 8.60
N ALA A 207 4.54 5.75 8.17
CA ALA A 207 3.41 6.64 8.47
C ALA A 207 2.10 6.13 7.87
N ALA A 208 2.11 5.65 6.61
CA ALA A 208 0.95 5.02 6.00
C ALA A 208 0.47 3.78 6.80
N SER A 209 1.42 2.96 7.26
CA SER A 209 1.12 1.77 8.08
C SER A 209 0.52 2.17 9.44
N LEU A 210 1.05 3.22 10.06
CA LEU A 210 0.54 3.77 11.31
C LEU A 210 -0.91 4.25 11.16
N LEU A 211 -1.21 5.00 10.11
CA LEU A 211 -2.57 5.50 9.85
C LEU A 211 -3.58 4.35 9.69
N GLN A 212 -3.18 3.26 9.03
CA GLN A 212 -4.02 2.06 8.93
C GLN A 212 -4.26 1.39 10.28
N ILE A 213 -3.22 1.24 11.11
CA ILE A 213 -3.30 0.58 12.42
C ILE A 213 -4.13 1.40 13.41
N VAL A 214 -3.92 2.72 13.44
CA VAL A 214 -4.71 3.64 14.27
C VAL A 214 -6.17 3.70 13.81
N GLY A 215 -6.44 3.28 12.56
CA GLY A 215 -7.77 3.32 11.99
C GLY A 215 -8.23 4.77 11.78
N TRP A 216 -7.35 5.67 11.32
CA TRP A 216 -7.75 7.05 11.01
C TRP A 216 -8.04 7.21 9.52
N PRO A 217 -9.06 7.99 9.10
CA PRO A 217 -10.12 8.69 9.88
C PRO A 217 -11.06 7.72 10.61
N LYS A 218 -11.90 8.10 11.58
CA LYS A 218 -12.89 7.17 12.19
C LYS A 218 -14.20 7.13 11.38
N THR A 219 -14.79 5.96 11.17
CA THR A 219 -16.13 5.82 10.55
C THR A 219 -17.20 5.88 11.64
N LYS A 220 -18.30 6.60 11.38
CA LYS A 220 -19.54 6.45 12.16
C LYS A 220 -20.27 5.21 11.66
N GLU A 221 -20.16 4.12 12.40
CA GLU A 221 -20.80 2.85 12.06
C GLU A 221 -22.26 2.87 12.52
N ARG A 222 -23.19 2.47 11.64
CA ARG A 222 -24.63 2.44 11.94
C ARG A 222 -25.07 1.07 12.44
N THR A 223 -24.53 -0.01 11.85
CA THR A 223 -24.96 -1.39 12.11
C THR A 223 -23.78 -2.38 12.05
N ALA A 224 -23.97 -3.57 12.61
CA ALA A 224 -22.96 -4.64 12.58
C ALA A 224 -22.64 -5.08 11.13
N ALA A 225 -23.66 -5.17 10.28
CA ALA A 225 -23.50 -5.51 8.87
C ALA A 225 -22.73 -4.42 8.10
N ASP A 226 -23.02 -3.13 8.36
CA ASP A 226 -22.29 -2.02 7.77
C ASP A 226 -20.82 -2.00 8.20
N ARG A 227 -20.53 -2.31 9.47
CA ARG A 227 -19.14 -2.43 9.95
C ARG A 227 -18.38 -3.50 9.18
N ILE A 228 -18.96 -4.70 9.05
CA ILE A 228 -18.36 -5.80 8.28
C ILE A 228 -18.11 -5.37 6.82
N TRP A 229 -19.10 -4.70 6.21
CA TRP A 229 -18.98 -4.17 4.85
C TRP A 229 -17.86 -3.14 4.71
N PHE A 230 -17.79 -2.16 5.61
CA PHE A 230 -16.77 -1.12 5.57
C PHE A 230 -15.38 -1.68 5.82
N ASP A 231 -15.23 -2.59 6.79
CA ASP A 231 -13.95 -3.26 7.05
C ASP A 231 -13.48 -4.05 5.84
N PHE A 232 -14.38 -4.82 5.21
CA PHE A 232 -14.06 -5.54 3.98
C PHE A 232 -13.62 -4.59 2.87
N ARG A 233 -14.44 -3.59 2.55
CA ARG A 233 -14.16 -2.62 1.49
C ARG A 233 -12.84 -1.89 1.70
N ASN A 234 -12.60 -1.43 2.92
CA ASN A 234 -11.39 -0.69 3.26
C ASN A 234 -10.13 -1.56 3.15
N ALA A 235 -10.23 -2.85 3.45
CA ALA A 235 -9.10 -3.79 3.39
C ALA A 235 -8.83 -4.34 1.98
N TYR A 236 -9.88 -4.59 1.18
CA TYR A 236 -9.77 -5.23 -0.14
C TYR A 236 -9.77 -4.27 -1.33
N GLY A 237 -10.15 -3.02 -1.13
CA GLY A 237 -10.22 -2.01 -2.20
C GLY A 237 -11.56 -1.98 -2.93
N ALA A 238 -11.71 -0.93 -3.74
CA ALA A 238 -12.93 -0.62 -4.49
C ALA A 238 -13.30 -1.71 -5.50
N LEU A 239 -12.33 -2.32 -6.18
CA LEU A 239 -12.61 -3.33 -7.20
C LEU A 239 -13.32 -4.56 -6.62
N TRP A 240 -12.87 -5.07 -5.48
CA TRP A 240 -13.51 -6.20 -4.82
C TRP A 240 -14.81 -5.82 -4.14
N ALA A 241 -14.87 -4.63 -3.53
CA ALA A 241 -16.09 -4.11 -2.93
C ALA A 241 -17.21 -4.00 -3.97
N LEU A 242 -16.98 -3.33 -5.10
CA LEU A 242 -17.99 -3.15 -6.14
C LEU A 242 -18.48 -4.49 -6.69
N ARG A 243 -17.57 -5.44 -6.95
CA ARG A 243 -17.94 -6.80 -7.41
C ARG A 243 -18.77 -7.57 -6.39
N LEU A 244 -18.52 -7.37 -5.10
CA LEU A 244 -19.28 -8.03 -4.04
C LEU A 244 -20.67 -7.40 -3.89
N ALA A 245 -20.76 -6.07 -3.87
CA ALA A 245 -22.02 -5.34 -3.82
C ALA A 245 -22.92 -5.67 -5.02
N GLN A 246 -22.35 -5.70 -6.23
CA GLN A 246 -23.08 -6.08 -7.44
C GLN A 246 -23.72 -7.46 -7.31
N ARG A 247 -22.95 -8.47 -6.87
CA ARG A 247 -23.48 -9.85 -6.71
C ARG A 247 -24.58 -9.96 -5.65
N VAL A 248 -24.43 -9.24 -4.54
CA VAL A 248 -25.47 -9.19 -3.50
C VAL A 248 -26.75 -8.56 -4.06
N ASN A 249 -26.62 -7.47 -4.81
CA ASN A 249 -27.76 -6.74 -5.38
C ASN A 249 -28.44 -7.48 -6.54
N GLU A 250 -27.69 -8.19 -7.38
CA GLU A 250 -28.23 -9.03 -8.46
C GLU A 250 -29.14 -10.14 -7.90
N ASP A 251 -28.71 -10.79 -6.81
CA ASP A 251 -29.51 -11.82 -6.13
C ASP A 251 -30.75 -11.19 -5.45
N SER A 252 -30.63 -9.98 -4.88
CA SER A 252 -31.72 -9.29 -4.17
C SER A 252 -32.75 -8.64 -5.10
N ALA A 253 -32.44 -8.49 -6.39
CA ALA A 253 -33.33 -7.84 -7.36
C ALA A 253 -34.63 -8.63 -7.62
N GLN A 254 -34.69 -9.90 -7.21
CA GLN A 254 -35.87 -10.76 -7.33
C GLN A 254 -36.89 -10.51 -6.21
N ASP A 255 -36.47 -9.88 -5.10
CA ASP A 255 -37.32 -9.58 -3.95
C ASP A 255 -37.76 -8.12 -3.97
N ALA A 256 -39.05 -7.86 -4.21
CA ALA A 256 -39.61 -6.52 -4.48
C ALA A 256 -39.47 -5.47 -3.34
N GLY A 257 -38.97 -5.87 -2.16
CA GLY A 257 -38.69 -4.99 -1.02
C GLY A 257 -37.28 -5.17 -0.44
N GLY A 258 -36.38 -5.82 -1.18
CA GLY A 258 -35.08 -6.27 -0.67
C GLY A 258 -34.12 -5.16 -0.28
N ILE A 259 -33.32 -5.42 0.77
CA ILE A 259 -32.22 -4.57 1.18
C ILE A 259 -31.15 -4.55 0.08
N ARG A 260 -30.68 -3.35 -0.30
CA ARG A 260 -29.60 -3.15 -1.26
C ARG A 260 -28.29 -2.83 -0.55
N LEU A 261 -27.20 -3.46 -0.97
CA LEU A 261 -25.85 -3.13 -0.53
C LEU A 261 -25.28 -2.02 -1.41
N THR A 262 -25.14 -0.83 -0.84
CA THR A 262 -24.55 0.34 -1.51
C THR A 262 -23.12 0.58 -1.06
N TRP A 263 -22.41 1.52 -1.68
CA TRP A 263 -21.11 1.97 -1.18
C TRP A 263 -21.20 2.42 0.29
N SER A 264 -22.30 3.08 0.67
CA SER A 264 -22.50 3.63 2.01
C SER A 264 -23.09 2.64 3.02
N GLY A 265 -23.17 1.34 2.68
CA GLY A 265 -23.75 0.32 3.55
C GLY A 265 -25.07 -0.23 3.03
N PHE A 266 -25.73 -1.01 3.87
CA PHE A 266 -27.03 -1.60 3.58
C PHE A 266 -28.13 -0.54 3.67
N GLN A 267 -28.98 -0.48 2.65
CA GLN A 267 -30.10 0.46 2.55
C GLN A 267 -31.38 -0.30 2.22
N SER A 268 -32.47 -0.03 2.96
CA SER A 268 -33.80 -0.54 2.61
C SER A 268 -34.35 0.22 1.41
N GLY A 269 -35.06 -0.47 0.53
CA GLY A 269 -35.76 0.17 -0.60
C GLY A 269 -36.86 1.14 -0.14
N ASP A 270 -37.42 0.90 1.04
CA ASP A 270 -38.35 1.82 1.70
C ASP A 270 -37.60 2.81 2.58
N ASP A 271 -37.49 4.05 2.09
CA ASP A 271 -36.84 5.21 2.74
C ASP A 271 -37.43 5.55 4.14
N ARG A 272 -38.51 4.85 4.53
CA ARG A 272 -39.25 5.05 5.80
C ARG A 272 -38.78 4.15 6.96
N GLN A 273 -38.02 3.08 6.72
CA GLN A 273 -37.48 2.26 7.80
C GLN A 273 -36.00 2.59 8.07
N ILE A 274 -35.77 3.54 8.97
CA ILE A 274 -34.45 3.83 9.56
C ILE A 274 -34.14 2.78 10.66
N GLY A 275 -34.39 1.50 10.36
CA GLY A 275 -34.04 0.37 11.22
C GLY A 275 -32.69 -0.21 10.83
N SER A 276 -31.94 -0.76 11.79
CA SER A 276 -30.79 -1.59 11.42
C SER A 276 -31.28 -2.82 10.65
N PRO A 277 -30.65 -3.22 9.53
CA PRO A 277 -30.98 -4.46 8.83
C PRO A 277 -31.04 -5.62 9.80
N ASP A 278 -32.06 -6.44 9.67
CA ASP A 278 -32.15 -7.70 10.40
C ASP A 278 -30.93 -8.57 10.02
N PRO A 279 -30.12 -9.06 10.97
CA PRO A 279 -29.08 -10.04 10.68
C PRO A 279 -29.59 -11.30 9.96
N GLU A 280 -30.88 -11.60 10.11
CA GLU A 280 -31.54 -12.73 9.45
C GLU A 280 -31.98 -12.43 8.01
N ASP A 281 -31.88 -11.17 7.57
CA ASP A 281 -32.24 -10.77 6.22
C ASP A 281 -31.47 -11.61 5.17
N PRO A 282 -32.16 -12.13 4.13
CA PRO A 282 -31.54 -12.96 3.10
C PRO A 282 -30.32 -12.31 2.44
N SER A 283 -30.35 -10.99 2.18
CA SER A 283 -29.25 -10.26 1.55
C SER A 283 -28.04 -10.16 2.48
N VAL A 284 -28.25 -10.01 3.79
CA VAL A 284 -27.17 -10.00 4.80
C VAL A 284 -26.53 -11.38 4.93
N ARG A 285 -27.33 -12.45 5.01
CA ARG A 285 -26.83 -13.84 5.06
C ARG A 285 -26.05 -14.19 3.79
N ARG A 286 -26.54 -13.75 2.62
CA ARG A 286 -25.87 -13.95 1.33
C ARG A 286 -24.54 -13.22 1.27
N PHE A 287 -24.50 -11.96 1.70
CA PHE A 287 -23.27 -11.19 1.81
C PHE A 287 -22.23 -11.90 2.68
N GLN A 288 -22.62 -12.36 3.87
CA GLN A 288 -21.73 -13.11 4.77
C GLN A 288 -21.23 -14.42 4.12
N SER A 289 -22.09 -15.15 3.42
CA SER A 289 -21.72 -16.35 2.68
C SER A 289 -20.67 -16.05 1.61
N LEU A 290 -20.84 -14.98 0.83
CA LEU A 290 -19.86 -14.56 -0.18
C LEU A 290 -18.53 -14.11 0.43
N LEU A 291 -18.56 -13.48 1.61
CA LEU A 291 -17.37 -13.04 2.34
C LEU A 291 -16.47 -14.21 2.79
N THR A 292 -17.01 -15.41 3.00
CA THR A 292 -16.21 -16.59 3.40
C THR A 292 -15.10 -16.94 2.39
N ARG A 293 -15.21 -16.43 1.15
CA ARG A 293 -14.18 -16.54 0.10
C ARG A 293 -12.98 -15.62 0.31
N PHE A 294 -13.08 -14.67 1.22
CA PHE A 294 -12.06 -13.65 1.52
C PHE A 294 -11.57 -13.78 2.96
N VAL A 295 -12.50 -13.96 3.90
CA VAL A 295 -12.23 -13.94 5.34
C VAL A 295 -12.69 -15.23 5.99
N SER A 296 -12.08 -15.57 7.13
CA SER A 296 -12.47 -16.71 7.96
C SER A 296 -13.78 -16.44 8.71
N ALA A 297 -14.49 -17.51 9.10
CA ALA A 297 -15.69 -17.39 9.93
C ALA A 297 -15.40 -16.67 11.27
N HIS A 298 -14.24 -16.93 11.87
CA HIS A 298 -13.80 -16.25 13.10
C HIS A 298 -13.70 -14.72 12.92
N TRP A 299 -13.18 -14.26 11.79
CA TRP A 299 -13.07 -12.83 11.46
C TRP A 299 -14.44 -12.15 11.36
N ILE A 300 -15.46 -12.86 10.85
CA ILE A 300 -16.84 -12.36 10.78
C ILE A 300 -17.44 -12.31 12.17
N ALA A 301 -17.33 -13.40 12.94
CA ALA A 301 -17.90 -13.53 14.28
C ALA A 301 -17.37 -12.44 15.24
N SER A 302 -16.06 -12.17 15.24
CA SER A 302 -15.47 -11.16 16.14
C SER A 302 -16.08 -9.77 15.94
N ARG A 303 -16.44 -9.39 14.71
CA ARG A 303 -17.03 -8.08 14.40
C ARG A 303 -18.49 -7.97 14.80
N ILE A 304 -19.21 -9.09 14.78
CA ILE A 304 -20.58 -9.14 15.26
C ILE A 304 -20.57 -8.97 16.79
N THR A 305 -19.72 -9.72 17.51
CA THR A 305 -19.61 -9.62 18.98
C THR A 305 -19.22 -8.22 19.44
N ASP A 306 -18.17 -7.62 18.86
CA ASP A 306 -17.75 -6.25 19.21
C ASP A 306 -18.89 -5.23 19.05
N SER A 307 -19.77 -5.42 18.07
CA SER A 307 -20.90 -4.51 17.82
C SER A 307 -22.00 -4.64 18.88
N THR A 308 -22.22 -5.86 19.38
CA THR A 308 -23.17 -6.13 20.46
C THR A 308 -22.67 -5.54 21.77
N ASP A 309 -21.39 -5.72 22.07
CA ASP A 309 -20.77 -5.19 23.30
C ASP A 309 -20.77 -3.66 23.30
N ALA A 310 -20.44 -3.04 22.17
CA ALA A 310 -20.49 -1.58 22.02
C ALA A 310 -21.91 -1.02 22.23
N ARG A 311 -22.94 -1.72 21.72
CA ARG A 311 -24.35 -1.34 21.95
C ARG A 311 -24.73 -1.49 23.42
N ALA A 312 -24.37 -2.59 24.07
CA ALA A 312 -24.65 -2.84 25.48
C ALA A 312 -23.97 -1.80 26.39
N ALA A 313 -22.74 -1.37 26.06
CA ALA A 313 -22.04 -0.31 26.78
C ALA A 313 -22.69 1.06 26.61
N SER A 314 -23.24 1.38 25.44
CA SER A 314 -23.91 2.66 25.17
C SER A 314 -25.30 2.82 25.82
N ALA A 315 -25.91 1.71 26.26
CA ALA A 315 -27.23 1.69 26.89
C ALA A 315 -27.17 1.80 28.42
N ARG A 316 -25.97 1.76 29.01
CA ARG A 316 -25.73 1.94 30.45
C ARG A 316 -25.34 3.38 30.73
#